data_AF-A0AAV9FQS5-F1
#
_entry.id   AF-A0AAV9FQS5-F1
#
_cell.length_a   1.000
_cell.length_b   1.000
_cell.length_c   1.000
_cell.angle_alpha   90.00
_cell.angle_beta   90.00
_cell.angle_gamma   90.00
#
_symmetry.space_group_name_H-M   'P 1'
#
loop_
_entity.id
_entity.type
_entity.pdbx_description
1 polymer ?
#
loop_
_entity_poly.entity_id
_entity_poly.type
_entity_poly.pdbx_seq_one_letter_code
_entity_poly.pdbx_strand_id
1 'polypeptide(L)'
;MGSTEKMESNQRLPEKLKLPERIRSGGSDGELTEPLSPAARLFAQPNFNCHIIAVLGVGERLGVDAVKAGLQVTLLQHPRFSCLQM
;
A
#
# COMPACT_ATOMS: atom_id res chain seq x y z
N MET A 1 61.60 15.10 -0.26
CA MET A 1 60.96 16.44 -0.25
C MET A 1 60.65 16.74 -1.71
N GLY A 2 59.47 16.37 -2.22
CA GLY A 2 58.20 17.14 -2.15
C GLY A 2 58.10 17.96 -3.44
N SER A 3 56.99 18.10 -4.17
CA SER A 3 55.59 17.68 -4.09
C SER A 3 55.02 17.85 -5.52
N THR A 4 54.31 16.85 -6.06
CA THR A 4 52.86 16.79 -6.31
C THR A 4 52.27 17.70 -7.42
N GLU A 5 51.48 17.02 -8.27
CA GLU A 5 50.21 17.45 -8.89
C GLU A 5 50.22 18.56 -9.95
N LYS A 6 49.74 18.25 -11.17
CA LYS A 6 48.47 18.72 -11.77
C LYS A 6 48.06 17.69 -12.85
N MET A 7 46.93 17.01 -12.76
CA MET A 7 45.55 17.50 -12.98
C MET A 7 45.31 17.82 -14.45
N GLU A 8 44.45 17.01 -15.09
CA GLU A 8 43.33 17.43 -15.95
C GLU A 8 43.10 16.48 -17.13
N SER A 9 41.97 15.77 -17.11
CA SER A 9 41.06 15.58 -18.27
C SER A 9 39.94 14.62 -17.84
N ASN A 10 38.80 15.17 -17.42
CA ASN A 10 37.66 15.47 -18.28
C ASN A 10 36.73 14.26 -18.45
N GLN A 11 35.62 14.25 -17.71
CA GLN A 11 34.28 14.34 -18.33
C GLN A 11 33.16 14.22 -17.28
N ARG A 12 32.27 15.22 -17.34
CA ARG A 12 31.05 15.39 -16.55
C ARG A 12 30.10 14.20 -16.70
N LEU A 13 29.52 13.75 -15.59
CA LEU A 13 28.25 13.01 -15.57
C LEU A 13 27.28 13.73 -14.62
N PRO A 14 25.99 13.91 -14.97
CA PRO A 14 25.08 14.77 -14.23
C PRO A 14 24.70 14.16 -12.88
N GLU A 15 24.88 14.93 -11.81
CA GLU A 15 24.63 14.52 -10.43
C GLU A 15 23.13 14.43 -10.05
N LYS A 16 22.19 14.76 -10.93
CA LYS A 16 20.79 14.91 -10.53
C LYS A 16 19.82 14.23 -11.48
N LEU A 17 19.66 12.91 -11.30
CA LEU A 17 18.34 12.28 -11.19
C LEU A 17 18.48 10.83 -10.71
N LYS A 18 19.04 10.61 -9.50
CA LYS A 18 18.76 9.35 -8.80
C LYS A 18 17.39 9.50 -8.14
N LEU A 19 16.38 8.87 -8.74
CA LEU A 19 15.15 8.55 -8.00
C LEU A 19 15.57 7.77 -6.74
N PRO A 20 14.95 8.04 -5.57
CA PRO A 20 15.40 7.46 -4.32
C PRO A 20 15.30 5.93 -4.36
N GLU A 21 16.40 5.27 -4.01
CA GLU A 21 16.47 3.83 -3.86
C GLU A 21 15.49 3.41 -2.77
N ARG A 22 14.38 2.77 -3.18
CA ARG A 22 13.32 2.24 -2.32
C ARG A 22 13.97 1.30 -1.30
N ILE A 23 13.98 1.70 -0.03
CA ILE A 23 14.59 0.97 1.09
C ILE A 23 14.01 -0.44 1.15
N ARG A 24 14.88 -1.44 0.98
CA ARG A 24 14.56 -2.87 1.11
C ARG A 24 14.60 -3.28 2.58
N SER A 25 13.50 -3.84 3.08
CA SER A 25 13.41 -4.73 4.25
C SER A 25 12.01 -5.35 4.16
N GLY A 26 11.73 -6.65 4.16
CA GLY A 26 12.43 -7.84 4.61
C GLY A 26 11.34 -8.72 5.24
N GLY A 27 10.82 -9.71 4.49
CA GLY A 27 9.75 -10.62 4.90
C GLY A 27 9.51 -11.69 3.83
N SER A 28 9.57 -12.96 4.24
CA SER A 28 9.74 -14.13 3.37
C SER A 28 8.49 -14.55 2.58
N ASP A 29 8.78 -15.14 1.42
CA ASP A 29 7.97 -16.04 0.59
C ASP A 29 6.81 -15.44 -0.24
N GLY A 30 7.15 -15.01 -1.46
CA GLY A 30 6.43 -15.47 -2.66
C GLY A 30 5.43 -14.53 -3.32
N GLU A 31 5.11 -13.38 -2.76
CA GLU A 31 4.29 -12.36 -3.43
C GLU A 31 4.95 -11.00 -3.23
N LEU A 32 5.17 -10.26 -4.31
CA LEU A 32 5.70 -8.90 -4.26
C LEU A 32 4.62 -7.98 -3.65
N THR A 33 4.34 -8.12 -2.35
CA THR A 33 3.45 -7.20 -1.63
C THR A 33 4.12 -5.84 -1.67
N GLU A 34 3.63 -4.97 -2.54
CA GLU A 34 4.08 -3.60 -2.57
C GLU A 34 3.94 -3.00 -1.16
N PRO A 35 4.95 -2.23 -0.71
CA PRO A 35 4.90 -1.62 0.60
C PRO A 35 3.64 -0.76 0.71
N LEU A 36 2.90 -0.96 1.79
CA LEU A 36 1.66 -0.24 2.07
C LEU A 36 1.87 1.28 1.97
N SER A 37 0.88 1.94 1.37
CA SER A 37 0.86 3.41 1.31
C SER A 37 0.89 3.98 2.75
N PRO A 38 1.38 5.22 2.94
CA PRO A 38 1.39 5.85 4.25
C PRO A 38 0.03 5.83 4.96
N ALA A 39 -1.06 6.02 4.22
CA ALA A 39 -2.42 5.93 4.76
C ALA A 39 -2.78 4.50 5.18
N ALA A 40 -2.49 3.50 4.34
CA ALA A 40 -2.82 2.10 4.64
C ALA A 40 -2.14 1.61 5.94
N ARG A 41 -0.90 2.04 6.20
CA ARG A 41 -0.22 1.75 7.47
C ARG A 41 -0.91 2.37 8.69
N LEU A 42 -1.53 3.53 8.53
CA LEU A 42 -2.28 4.18 9.61
C LEU A 42 -3.53 3.37 9.96
N PHE A 43 -4.25 2.87 8.94
CA PHE A 43 -5.43 2.01 9.12
C PHE A 43 -5.13 0.67 9.81
N ALA A 44 -3.89 0.18 9.75
CA ALA A 44 -3.44 -1.04 10.41
C ALA A 44 -2.95 -0.81 11.87
N GLN A 45 -2.92 0.42 12.38
CA GLN A 45 -2.43 0.65 13.73
C GLN A 45 -3.42 0.12 14.78
N PRO A 46 -2.94 -0.58 15.84
CA PRO A 46 -3.81 -1.20 16.86
C PRO A 46 -4.70 -0.21 17.63
N ASN A 47 -4.34 1.07 17.61
CA ASN A 47 -5.05 2.12 18.32
C ASN A 47 -5.87 3.02 17.36
N PHE A 48 -5.86 2.72 16.06
CA PHE A 48 -6.59 3.47 15.03
C PHE A 48 -7.84 2.70 14.60
N ASN A 49 -8.86 2.71 15.46
CA ASN A 49 -10.16 2.08 15.21
C ASN A 49 -10.99 2.93 14.23
N CYS A 50 -10.68 2.84 12.93
CA CYS A 50 -11.41 3.56 11.89
C CYS A 50 -12.40 2.64 11.18
N HIS A 51 -13.69 3.00 11.23
CA HIS A 51 -14.77 2.26 10.58
C HIS A 51 -15.34 3.06 9.42
N ILE A 52 -15.51 2.40 8.26
CA ILE A 52 -16.21 2.98 7.11
C ILE A 52 -17.69 2.59 7.22
N ILE A 53 -18.57 3.58 7.36
CA ILE A 53 -20.02 3.39 7.46
C ILE A 53 -20.67 3.93 6.18
N ALA A 54 -21.47 3.11 5.52
CA ALA A 54 -22.25 3.50 4.35
C ALA A 54 -23.75 3.34 4.63
N VAL A 55 -24.55 4.34 4.27
CA VAL A 55 -26.02 4.32 4.36
C VAL A 55 -26.58 4.40 2.95
N LEU A 56 -27.41 3.42 2.59
CA LEU A 56 -27.99 3.30 1.25
C LEU A 56 -29.51 3.43 1.35
N GLY A 57 -30.07 4.39 0.62
CA GLY A 57 -31.52 4.51 0.44
C GLY A 57 -31.98 3.65 -0.73
N VAL A 58 -33.03 2.83 -0.51
CA VAL A 58 -33.64 2.00 -1.55
C VAL A 58 -35.11 2.36 -1.63
N GLY A 59 -35.60 2.57 -2.87
CA GLY A 59 -36.97 3.05 -3.12
C GLY A 59 -38.07 2.00 -2.86
N GLU A 60 -37.68 0.75 -2.64
CA GLU A 60 -38.58 -0.38 -2.45
C GLU A 60 -38.22 -1.15 -1.17
N ARG A 61 -39.16 -1.96 -0.69
CA ARG A 61 -38.94 -2.78 0.51
C ARG A 61 -37.90 -3.87 0.21
N LEU A 62 -36.76 -3.78 0.88
CA LEU A 62 -35.69 -4.78 0.76
C LEU A 62 -36.07 -6.09 1.44
N GLY A 63 -35.94 -7.19 0.70
CA GLY A 63 -35.92 -8.52 1.28
C GLY A 63 -34.59 -8.77 1.99
N VAL A 64 -34.63 -8.94 3.31
CA VAL A 64 -33.42 -9.14 4.14
C VAL A 64 -32.58 -10.32 3.66
N ASP A 65 -33.24 -11.42 3.27
CA ASP A 65 -32.55 -12.62 2.81
C ASP A 65 -31.86 -12.44 1.46
N ALA A 66 -32.47 -11.66 0.55
CA ALA A 66 -31.87 -11.32 -0.74
C ALA A 66 -30.62 -10.44 -0.55
N VAL A 67 -30.67 -9.48 0.38
CA VAL A 67 -29.49 -8.66 0.74
C VAL A 67 -28.38 -9.53 1.31
N LYS A 68 -28.69 -10.40 2.25
CA LYS A 68 -27.71 -11.32 2.85
C LYS A 68 -27.06 -12.21 1.78
N ALA A 69 -27.86 -12.81 0.90
CA ALA A 69 -27.35 -13.63 -0.19
C ALA A 69 -26.44 -12.83 -1.14
N GLY A 70 -26.82 -11.59 -1.47
CA GLY A 70 -26.00 -10.68 -2.27
C GLY A 70 -24.65 -10.35 -1.63
N LEU A 71 -24.64 -10.08 -0.31
CA LEU A 71 -23.40 -9.83 0.44
C LEU A 71 -22.51 -11.07 0.52
N GLN A 72 -23.11 -12.27 0.63
CA GLN A 72 -22.39 -13.54 0.66
C GLN A 72 -21.61 -13.81 -0.61
N VAL A 73 -22.13 -13.44 -1.78
CA VAL A 73 -21.45 -13.66 -3.07
C VAL A 73 -20.57 -12.50 -3.52
N THR A 74 -20.66 -11.33 -2.86
CA THR A 74 -19.87 -10.14 -3.19
C THR A 74 -18.78 -9.88 -2.15
N LEU A 75 -19.09 -9.14 -1.08
CA LEU A 75 -18.12 -8.72 -0.08
C LEU A 75 -17.47 -9.92 0.61
N LEU A 76 -18.26 -10.91 1.01
CA LEU A 76 -17.73 -12.05 1.77
C LEU A 76 -16.82 -12.98 0.94
N GLN A 77 -16.92 -12.97 -0.39
CA GLN A 77 -16.01 -13.72 -1.27
C GLN A 77 -14.75 -12.92 -1.62
N HIS A 78 -14.72 -11.62 -1.35
CA HIS A 78 -13.58 -10.79 -1.75
C HIS A 78 -12.47 -10.83 -0.69
N PRO A 79 -11.21 -11.19 -1.06
CA PRO A 79 -10.09 -11.26 -0.12
C PRO A 79 -9.83 -9.97 0.67
N ARG A 80 -10.17 -8.79 0.12
CA ARG A 80 -10.02 -7.48 0.78
C ARG A 80 -11.04 -7.22 1.89
N PHE A 81 -12.16 -7.95 1.92
CA PHE A 81 -13.23 -7.78 2.91
C PHE A 81 -13.31 -8.96 3.89
N SER A 82 -12.75 -10.12 3.52
CA SER A 82 -12.73 -11.34 4.34
C SER A 82 -11.34 -11.68 4.91
N CYS A 83 -10.45 -10.69 4.98
CA CYS A 83 -9.15 -10.82 5.64
C CYS A 83 -9.29 -10.67 7.16
N LEU A 84 -8.58 -11.51 7.91
CA LEU A 84 -8.47 -11.43 9.38
C LEU A 84 -7.51 -10.29 9.76
N GLN A 85 -7.94 -9.06 9.53
CA GLN A 85 -7.21 -7.81 9.75
C GLN A 85 -5.86 -7.70 8.97
N MET A 86 -5.53 -6.49 8.53
CA MET A 86 -4.22 -6.16 7.92
C MET A 86 -3.24 -5.67 8.99
#